data_AF-A0A7G2SFZ5-F1
#
_entry.id   AF-A0A7G2SFZ5-F1
#
_cell.length_a   1.000
_cell.length_b   1.000
_cell.length_c   1.000
_cell.angle_alpha   90.00
_cell.angle_beta   90.00
_cell.angle_gamma   90.00
#
_symmetry.space_group_name_H-M   'P 1'
#
loop_
_entity.id
_entity.type
_entity.pdbx_description
1 polymer ?
#
loop_
_entity_poly.entity_id
_entity_poly.type
_entity_poly.pdbx_seq_one_letter_code
_entity_poly.pdbx_strand_id
1 'polypeptide(L)'
;MMTPLERSLDKLGISELDGIELAKAKALMVGYHEKWGDLEWQALSVEESVSFPIEGTDWQYAGKIDTLVTGYNQERVMVEHKTTTIDLSDQTNPYFLRLSFEQQLSRYHLAMYVNQRPLTQSIYDIIRKLSIKPKSIPKGSERKPEGTQREISQYGTYYGLDVGESVDCESPPTSECLRLYYLRCLHTVLTQSDKYYCRVGNIYRTGTQLLETYDELEDIVKDIDEATANERWYQNTNMCNSYNSPCEYISLCRGTSSEEDDRWRHRKGGDTSGQFTLSHSKAGCFMTCRRKYYYRYVQQIEPNREKSDALVFGSAFHEALEEYWKARKIGENDDRSNNEVAG
;
A
#
# COMPACT_ATOMS: atom_id res chain seq x y z
N MET A 1 12.41 -10.93 -21.92
CA MET A 1 12.44 -10.11 -20.70
C MET A 1 11.01 -9.98 -20.26
N MET A 2 10.71 -10.23 -18.99
CA MET A 2 9.33 -10.21 -18.50
C MET A 2 8.75 -8.80 -18.54
N THR A 3 7.48 -8.68 -18.91
CA THR A 3 6.70 -7.45 -18.86
C THR A 3 6.50 -6.98 -17.40
N PRO A 4 6.14 -5.71 -17.17
CA PRO A 4 5.80 -5.22 -15.84
C PRO A 4 4.72 -6.07 -15.14
N LEU A 5 3.67 -6.45 -15.86
CA LEU A 5 2.59 -7.27 -15.32
C LEU A 5 3.10 -8.67 -14.92
N GLU A 6 3.91 -9.32 -15.76
CA GLU A 6 4.47 -10.63 -15.45
C GLU A 6 5.33 -10.59 -14.17
N ARG A 7 6.19 -9.57 -14.00
CA ARG A 7 7.00 -9.42 -12.77
C ARG A 7 6.14 -9.29 -11.52
N SER A 8 5.06 -8.52 -11.58
CA SER A 8 4.12 -8.38 -10.46
C SER A 8 3.37 -9.68 -10.14
N LEU A 9 2.92 -10.41 -11.17
CA LEU A 9 2.19 -11.66 -10.99
C LEU A 9 3.08 -12.77 -10.41
N ASP A 10 4.35 -12.83 -10.81
CA ASP A 10 5.35 -13.73 -10.24
C ASP A 10 5.61 -13.39 -8.76
N LYS A 11 5.76 -12.10 -8.45
CA LYS A 11 5.94 -11.64 -7.06
C LYS A 11 4.75 -12.00 -6.17
N LEU A 12 3.52 -11.87 -6.68
CA LEU A 12 2.32 -12.35 -5.98
C LEU A 12 2.33 -13.88 -5.81
N GLY A 13 2.81 -14.62 -6.82
CA GLY A 13 2.85 -16.08 -6.81
C GLY A 13 3.70 -16.70 -5.70
N ILE A 14 4.70 -15.96 -5.19
CA ILE A 14 5.56 -16.38 -4.08
C ILE A 14 5.19 -15.72 -2.73
N SER A 15 4.07 -15.00 -2.66
CA SER A 15 3.60 -14.36 -1.43
C SER A 15 2.96 -15.35 -0.45
N GLU A 16 2.77 -14.92 0.79
CA GLU A 16 2.11 -15.70 1.84
C GLU A 16 0.57 -15.67 1.76
N LEU A 17 0.00 -15.15 0.65
CA LEU A 17 -1.45 -15.07 0.48
C LEU A 17 -2.07 -16.46 0.31
N ASP A 18 -3.20 -16.71 0.97
CA ASP A 18 -4.01 -17.87 0.67
C ASP A 18 -4.54 -17.82 -0.78
N GLY A 19 -5.05 -18.95 -1.28
CA GLY A 19 -5.51 -19.05 -2.67
C GLY A 19 -6.62 -18.07 -3.05
N ILE A 20 -7.48 -17.69 -2.10
CA ILE A 20 -8.59 -16.75 -2.33
C ILE A 20 -8.05 -15.33 -2.42
N GLU A 21 -7.22 -14.90 -1.46
CA GLU A 21 -6.62 -13.57 -1.46
C GLU A 21 -5.63 -13.40 -2.63
N LEU A 22 -4.89 -14.46 -3.00
CA LEU A 22 -4.03 -14.46 -4.18
C LEU A 22 -4.83 -14.28 -5.48
N ALA A 23 -5.97 -14.94 -5.61
CA ALA A 23 -6.85 -14.75 -6.77
C ALA A 23 -7.36 -13.31 -6.88
N LYS A 24 -7.76 -12.69 -5.76
CA LYS A 24 -8.15 -11.28 -5.73
C LYS A 24 -6.99 -10.35 -6.10
N ALA A 25 -5.81 -10.56 -5.52
CA ALA A 25 -4.62 -9.75 -5.77
C ALA A 25 -4.20 -9.82 -7.24
N LYS A 26 -4.16 -11.03 -7.83
CA LYS A 26 -3.84 -11.19 -9.26
C LYS A 26 -4.87 -10.50 -10.15
N ALA A 27 -6.17 -10.65 -9.86
CA ALA A 27 -7.21 -9.97 -10.62
C ALA A 27 -7.05 -8.45 -10.55
N LEU A 28 -6.81 -7.91 -9.36
CA LEU A 28 -6.58 -6.47 -9.16
C LEU A 28 -5.30 -5.98 -9.85
N MET A 29 -4.25 -6.78 -9.92
CA MET A 29 -3.01 -6.41 -10.61
C MET A 29 -3.18 -6.39 -12.13
N VAL A 30 -3.91 -7.36 -12.69
CA VAL A 30 -4.27 -7.35 -14.12
C VAL A 30 -5.15 -6.14 -14.43
N GLY A 31 -6.21 -5.89 -13.65
CA GLY A 31 -7.06 -4.72 -13.86
C GLY A 31 -6.32 -3.39 -13.69
N TYR A 32 -5.28 -3.34 -12.83
CA TYR A 32 -4.41 -2.18 -12.69
C TYR A 32 -3.61 -1.94 -13.97
N HIS A 33 -3.03 -3.00 -14.53
CA HIS A 33 -2.31 -2.94 -15.80
C HIS A 33 -3.22 -2.54 -16.96
N GLU A 34 -4.42 -3.11 -17.07
CA GLU A 34 -5.39 -2.71 -18.10
C GLU A 34 -5.81 -1.24 -17.98
N LYS A 35 -5.93 -0.72 -16.75
CA LYS A 35 -6.34 0.67 -16.52
C LYS A 35 -5.23 1.68 -16.78
N TRP A 36 -3.99 1.37 -16.39
CA TRP A 36 -2.89 2.33 -16.33
C TRP A 36 -1.63 1.92 -17.10
N GLY A 37 -1.59 0.74 -17.69
CA GLY A 37 -0.41 0.13 -18.33
C GLY A 37 0.12 0.93 -19.52
N ASP A 38 -0.79 1.50 -20.30
CA ASP A 38 -0.45 2.27 -21.52
C ASP A 38 -0.01 3.70 -21.23
N LEU A 39 0.00 4.13 -19.97
CA LEU A 39 0.49 5.47 -19.64
C LEU A 39 1.98 5.58 -19.93
N GLU A 40 2.40 6.69 -20.52
CA GLU A 40 3.82 6.98 -20.81
C GLU A 40 4.58 7.47 -19.56
N TRP A 41 4.30 6.92 -18.39
CA TRP A 41 5.05 7.22 -17.17
C TRP A 41 6.27 6.32 -17.08
N GLN A 42 7.40 6.93 -16.76
CA GLN A 42 8.67 6.24 -16.55
C GLN A 42 9.07 6.37 -15.09
N ALA A 43 9.44 5.27 -14.45
CA ALA A 43 9.90 5.32 -13.07
C ALA A 43 11.33 5.88 -13.01
N LEU A 44 11.52 6.90 -12.17
CA LEU A 44 12.82 7.44 -11.78
C LEU A 44 13.43 6.58 -10.68
N SER A 45 12.60 6.26 -9.68
CA SER A 45 12.97 5.43 -8.55
C SER A 45 11.73 4.75 -7.99
N VAL A 46 11.95 3.62 -7.32
CA VAL A 46 10.91 2.83 -6.67
C VAL A 46 11.45 2.47 -5.31
N GLU A 47 10.63 2.65 -4.28
CA GLU A 47 11.00 2.38 -2.89
C GLU A 47 12.26 3.16 -2.46
N GLU A 48 12.36 4.44 -2.86
CA GLU A 48 13.50 5.32 -2.57
C GLU A 48 13.49 5.77 -1.11
N SER A 49 14.56 5.44 -0.37
CA SER A 49 14.79 5.96 0.97
C SER A 49 15.22 7.42 0.90
N VAL A 50 14.58 8.27 1.70
CA VAL A 50 14.90 9.69 1.84
C VAL A 50 15.12 10.04 3.30
N SER A 51 16.06 10.95 3.56
CA SER A 51 16.30 11.47 4.90
C SER A 51 16.86 12.89 4.85
N PHE A 52 16.78 13.57 5.99
CA PHE A 52 17.49 14.83 6.25
C PHE A 52 17.66 15.02 7.78
N PRO A 53 18.75 15.66 8.23
CA PRO A 53 18.92 16.00 9.64
C PRO A 53 17.91 17.06 10.07
N ILE A 54 17.43 16.96 11.32
CA ILE A 54 16.63 18.02 11.96
C ILE A 54 17.63 18.87 12.73
N GLU A 55 17.99 20.02 12.15
CA GLU A 55 19.07 20.89 12.62
C GLU A 55 18.90 21.29 14.09
N GLY A 56 20.01 21.34 14.83
CA GLY A 56 20.00 21.67 16.26
C GLY A 56 19.50 20.54 17.18
N THR A 57 19.29 19.33 16.65
CA THR A 57 18.90 18.13 17.42
C THR A 57 19.78 16.93 17.02
N ASP A 58 19.74 15.85 17.79
CA ASP A 58 20.38 14.57 17.41
C ASP A 58 19.54 13.77 16.39
N TRP A 59 18.37 14.30 16.01
CA TRP A 59 17.39 13.60 15.20
C TRP A 59 17.58 13.83 13.70
N GLN A 60 17.18 12.83 12.92
CA GLN A 60 16.93 12.97 11.49
C GLN A 60 15.53 12.50 11.14
N TYR A 61 14.91 13.13 10.15
CA TYR A 61 13.74 12.55 9.49
C TYR A 61 14.19 11.48 8.50
N ALA A 62 13.48 10.34 8.46
CA ALA A 62 13.66 9.35 7.39
C ALA A 62 12.35 8.70 6.99
N GLY A 63 12.23 8.39 5.70
CA GLY A 63 11.07 7.72 5.13
C GLY A 63 11.39 7.03 3.81
N LYS A 64 10.37 6.42 3.23
CA LYS A 64 10.49 5.64 2.00
C LYS A 64 9.38 6.05 1.05
N ILE A 65 9.76 6.55 -0.12
CA ILE A 65 8.84 6.97 -1.17
C ILE A 65 8.55 5.77 -2.05
N ASP A 66 7.27 5.40 -2.19
CA ASP A 66 6.82 4.26 -2.99
C ASP A 66 7.35 4.34 -4.42
N THR A 67 7.08 5.44 -5.14
CA THR A 67 7.53 5.60 -6.54
C THR A 67 7.69 7.07 -6.91
N LEU A 68 8.79 7.39 -7.60
CA LEU A 68 8.95 8.64 -8.33
C LEU A 68 8.89 8.36 -9.83
N VAL A 69 8.15 9.18 -10.57
CA VAL A 69 8.03 9.05 -12.02
C VAL A 69 8.30 10.38 -12.73
N THR A 70 8.70 10.30 -13.99
CA THR A 70 8.42 11.35 -14.97
C THR A 70 7.04 11.07 -15.58
N GLY A 71 6.13 12.03 -15.48
CA GLY A 71 4.75 11.87 -15.95
C GLY A 71 4.00 13.19 -15.86
N TYR A 72 2.87 13.32 -16.58
CA TYR A 72 2.09 14.57 -16.67
C TYR A 72 2.87 15.80 -17.17
N ASN A 73 3.86 15.62 -18.04
CA ASN A 73 4.77 16.69 -18.46
C ASN A 73 5.52 17.34 -17.30
N GLN A 74 5.71 16.60 -16.20
CA GLN A 74 6.45 17.04 -15.02
C GLN A 74 7.67 16.15 -14.79
N GLU A 75 8.75 16.79 -14.32
CA GLU A 75 10.05 16.15 -14.14
C GLU A 75 10.08 15.17 -12.96
N ARG A 76 9.27 15.40 -11.92
CA ARG A 76 9.30 14.56 -10.73
C ARG A 76 7.96 14.53 -10.01
N VAL A 77 7.18 13.50 -10.30
CA VAL A 77 5.90 13.23 -9.66
C VAL A 77 6.05 12.08 -8.69
N MET A 78 5.58 12.27 -7.46
CA MET A 78 5.51 11.19 -6.49
C MET A 78 4.18 10.44 -6.62
N VAL A 79 4.24 9.12 -6.66
CA VAL A 79 3.07 8.23 -6.69
C VAL A 79 3.07 7.40 -5.42
N GLU A 80 2.09 7.62 -4.56
CA GLU A 80 1.88 6.88 -3.31
C GLU A 80 0.74 5.89 -3.53
N HIS A 81 1.00 4.61 -3.36
CA HIS A 81 -0.01 3.58 -3.55
C HIS A 81 -0.80 3.40 -2.26
N LYS A 82 -2.12 3.27 -2.34
CA LYS A 82 -2.96 2.93 -1.19
C LYS A 82 -3.96 1.87 -1.56
N THR A 83 -4.17 0.92 -0.65
CA THR A 83 -5.29 -0.01 -0.74
C THR A 83 -6.41 0.39 0.22
N THR A 84 -7.66 0.26 -0.20
CA THR A 84 -8.84 0.60 0.62
C THR A 84 -9.99 -0.37 0.38
N THR A 85 -11.02 -0.32 1.21
CA THR A 85 -12.29 -1.04 0.98
C THR A 85 -13.41 -0.11 0.51
N ILE A 86 -13.17 1.20 0.55
CA ILE A 86 -14.11 2.27 0.17
C ILE A 86 -14.42 2.19 -1.32
N ASP A 87 -15.67 2.49 -1.68
CA ASP A 87 -16.07 2.63 -3.09
C ASP A 87 -15.43 3.88 -3.70
N LEU A 88 -14.70 3.69 -4.79
CA LEU A 88 -13.93 4.76 -5.41
C LEU A 88 -14.71 5.60 -6.42
N SER A 89 -15.95 5.21 -6.75
CA SER A 89 -16.77 5.98 -7.68
C SER A 89 -17.33 7.29 -7.07
N ASP A 90 -17.36 7.40 -5.74
CA ASP A 90 -17.85 8.58 -5.03
C ASP A 90 -16.70 9.39 -4.42
N GLN A 91 -16.16 10.33 -5.20
CA GLN A 91 -15.07 11.20 -4.76
C GLN A 91 -15.47 12.25 -3.70
N THR A 92 -16.76 12.36 -3.35
CA THR A 92 -17.21 13.23 -2.24
C THR A 92 -16.95 12.61 -0.88
N ASN A 93 -16.56 11.34 -0.83
CA ASN A 93 -16.24 10.65 0.41
C ASN A 93 -15.11 11.39 1.19
N PRO A 94 -15.29 11.68 2.50
CA PRO A 94 -14.28 12.37 3.32
C PRO A 94 -12.90 11.71 3.33
N TYR A 95 -12.80 10.43 2.98
CA TYR A 95 -11.55 9.74 2.74
C TYR A 95 -10.65 10.50 1.75
N PHE A 96 -11.19 10.95 0.61
CA PHE A 96 -10.41 11.65 -0.41
C PHE A 96 -9.96 13.04 0.03
N LEU A 97 -10.82 13.76 0.78
CA LEU A 97 -10.43 15.02 1.39
C LEU A 97 -9.23 14.83 2.32
N ARG A 98 -9.27 13.81 3.18
CA ARG A 98 -8.17 13.51 4.12
C ARG A 98 -6.84 13.25 3.44
N LEU A 99 -6.85 12.61 2.27
CA LEU A 99 -5.62 12.34 1.51
C LEU A 99 -4.90 13.65 1.09
N SER A 100 -5.64 14.68 0.69
CA SER A 100 -5.03 15.94 0.19
C SER A 100 -4.15 16.68 1.22
N PHE A 101 -4.45 16.55 2.51
CA PHE A 101 -3.75 17.20 3.62
C PHE A 101 -3.04 16.22 4.56
N GLU A 102 -2.81 14.99 4.11
CA GLU A 102 -2.08 14.00 4.89
C GLU A 102 -0.59 14.41 5.03
N GLN A 103 -0.04 14.30 6.25
CA GLN A 103 1.27 14.85 6.62
C GLN A 103 2.47 14.04 6.09
N GLN A 104 2.29 12.76 5.75
CA GLN A 104 3.30 11.94 5.07
C GLN A 104 3.74 12.61 3.77
N LEU A 105 2.79 13.10 2.96
CA LEU A 105 3.13 13.78 1.71
C LEU A 105 3.93 15.04 1.95
N SER A 106 3.54 15.87 2.92
CA SER A 106 4.25 17.11 3.26
C SER A 106 5.69 16.82 3.63
N ARG A 107 5.93 15.76 4.43
CA ARG A 107 7.27 15.35 4.86
C ARG A 107 8.13 14.81 3.73
N TYR A 108 7.55 14.09 2.76
CA TYR A 108 8.28 13.64 1.58
C TYR A 108 8.60 14.79 0.62
N HIS A 109 7.67 15.74 0.43
CA HIS A 109 7.96 16.97 -0.30
C HIS A 109 9.11 17.74 0.35
N LEU A 110 9.10 17.88 1.67
CA LEU A 110 10.18 18.53 2.43
C LEU A 110 11.52 17.78 2.26
N ALA A 111 11.53 16.46 2.45
CA ALA A 111 12.75 15.65 2.29
C ALA A 111 13.36 15.79 0.89
N MET A 112 12.52 15.77 -0.15
CA MET A 112 12.96 15.93 -1.53
C MET A 112 13.44 17.36 -1.82
N TYR A 113 12.80 18.37 -1.24
CA TYR A 113 13.20 19.77 -1.35
C TYR A 113 14.58 20.02 -0.72
N VAL A 114 14.80 19.56 0.52
CA VAL A 114 16.08 19.68 1.23
C VAL A 114 17.21 18.97 0.46
N ASN A 115 16.90 17.82 -0.15
CA ASN A 115 17.82 17.08 -1.01
C ASN A 115 17.95 17.66 -2.44
N GLN A 116 17.53 18.92 -2.66
CA GLN A 116 17.67 19.65 -3.93
C GLN A 116 17.01 18.96 -5.13
N ARG A 117 16.00 18.13 -4.86
CA ARG A 117 15.26 17.36 -5.86
C ARG A 117 13.75 17.53 -5.63
N PRO A 118 13.21 18.77 -5.61
CA PRO A 118 11.82 19.00 -5.23
C PRO A 118 10.84 18.20 -6.09
N LEU A 119 9.74 17.78 -5.48
CA LEU A 119 8.61 17.15 -6.17
C LEU A 119 7.76 18.22 -6.84
N THR A 120 7.29 17.96 -8.05
CA THR A 120 6.36 18.84 -8.74
C THR A 120 4.94 18.63 -8.23
N GLN A 121 4.52 17.39 -7.99
CA GLN A 121 3.24 17.06 -7.35
C GLN A 121 3.30 15.66 -6.72
N SER A 122 2.30 15.35 -5.91
CA SER A 122 1.99 14.00 -5.47
C SER A 122 0.67 13.49 -6.02
N ILE A 123 0.59 12.19 -6.23
CA ILE A 123 -0.58 11.45 -6.66
C ILE A 123 -0.77 10.29 -5.71
N TYR A 124 -2.00 10.13 -5.20
CA TYR A 124 -2.42 8.87 -4.62
C TYR A 124 -2.96 7.97 -5.71
N ASP A 125 -2.36 6.79 -5.86
CA ASP A 125 -2.87 5.71 -6.70
C ASP A 125 -3.61 4.71 -5.80
N ILE A 126 -4.94 4.75 -5.86
CA ILE A 126 -5.81 4.11 -4.87
C ILE A 126 -6.47 2.89 -5.52
N ILE A 127 -6.29 1.74 -4.87
CA ILE A 127 -6.83 0.45 -5.31
C ILE A 127 -7.83 -0.06 -4.27
N ARG A 128 -9.06 -0.35 -4.70
CA ARG A 128 -10.07 -0.98 -3.83
C ARG A 128 -9.86 -2.49 -3.77
N LYS A 129 -9.86 -3.05 -2.56
CA LYS A 129 -9.85 -4.49 -2.34
C LYS A 129 -11.20 -5.13 -2.71
N LEU A 130 -11.14 -6.30 -3.34
CA LEU A 130 -12.32 -7.11 -3.63
C LEU A 130 -12.88 -7.73 -2.34
N SER A 131 -14.19 -7.53 -2.11
CA SER A 131 -14.92 -8.14 -0.98
C SER A 131 -15.71 -9.40 -1.35
N ILE A 132 -15.75 -9.77 -2.62
CA ILE A 132 -16.49 -10.94 -3.11
C ILE A 132 -15.83 -12.24 -2.64
N LYS A 133 -16.63 -13.27 -2.34
CA LYS A 133 -16.17 -14.60 -1.92
C LYS A 133 -16.52 -15.66 -2.99
N PRO A 134 -15.83 -16.82 -3.03
CA PRO A 134 -16.23 -17.94 -3.88
C PRO A 134 -17.70 -18.31 -3.68
N LYS A 135 -18.38 -18.75 -4.75
CA LYS A 135 -19.82 -19.10 -4.72
C LYS A 135 -20.14 -20.40 -5.46
N SER A 136 -21.34 -20.93 -5.21
CA SER A 136 -21.93 -21.99 -6.03
C SER A 136 -22.21 -21.50 -7.45
N ILE A 137 -22.02 -22.37 -8.43
CA ILE A 137 -22.20 -22.05 -9.85
C ILE A 137 -23.60 -22.51 -10.27
N PRO A 138 -24.48 -21.59 -10.72
CA PRO A 138 -25.81 -21.95 -11.20
C PRO A 138 -25.73 -22.72 -12.52
N LYS A 139 -26.73 -23.55 -12.82
CA LYS A 139 -26.79 -24.32 -14.09
C LYS A 139 -26.83 -23.43 -15.34
N GLY A 140 -27.50 -22.27 -15.24
CA GLY A 140 -27.69 -21.33 -16.36
C GLY A 140 -28.86 -21.69 -17.27
N SER A 141 -29.21 -20.75 -18.14
CA SER A 141 -30.22 -20.91 -19.19
C SER A 141 -29.83 -20.09 -20.42
N GLU A 142 -30.54 -20.23 -21.54
CA GLU A 142 -30.27 -19.43 -22.74
C GLU A 142 -30.34 -17.93 -22.48
N ARG A 143 -31.22 -17.51 -21.56
CA ARG A 143 -31.41 -16.10 -21.22
C ARG A 143 -30.38 -15.57 -20.21
N LYS A 144 -29.66 -16.46 -19.52
CA LYS A 144 -28.62 -16.11 -18.54
C LYS A 144 -27.48 -17.12 -18.63
N PRO A 145 -26.67 -17.05 -19.71
CA PRO A 145 -25.58 -17.97 -19.93
C PRO A 145 -24.36 -17.63 -19.06
N GLU A 146 -24.13 -16.37 -18.74
CA GLU A 146 -22.91 -15.92 -18.07
C GLU A 146 -22.82 -16.34 -16.58
N GLY A 147 -21.62 -16.74 -16.17
CA GLY A 147 -21.28 -17.16 -14.83
C GLY A 147 -21.90 -18.50 -14.44
N THR A 148 -22.11 -19.41 -15.40
CA THR A 148 -22.90 -20.63 -15.22
C THR A 148 -22.19 -21.91 -15.67
N GLN A 149 -22.67 -23.07 -15.21
CA GLN A 149 -22.17 -24.37 -15.63
C GLN A 149 -22.33 -24.59 -17.15
N ARG A 150 -23.42 -24.06 -17.72
CA ARG A 150 -23.65 -24.09 -19.17
C ARG A 150 -22.56 -23.32 -19.93
N GLU A 151 -22.14 -22.16 -19.43
CA GLU A 151 -21.07 -21.37 -20.07
C GLU A 151 -19.78 -22.19 -20.21
N ILE A 152 -19.38 -22.82 -19.11
CA ILE A 152 -18.16 -23.60 -19.02
C ILE A 152 -18.26 -24.81 -19.96
N SER A 153 -19.34 -25.58 -19.88
CA SER A 153 -19.50 -26.82 -20.65
C SER A 153 -19.71 -26.58 -22.15
N GLN A 154 -20.36 -25.48 -22.54
CA GLN A 154 -20.69 -25.22 -23.94
C GLN A 154 -19.61 -24.37 -24.65
N TYR A 155 -18.98 -23.45 -23.95
CA TYR A 155 -18.10 -22.45 -24.55
C TYR A 155 -16.68 -22.44 -23.97
N GLY A 156 -16.39 -23.22 -22.92
CA GLY A 156 -15.08 -23.21 -22.27
C GLY A 156 -14.75 -21.87 -21.59
N THR A 157 -15.76 -21.04 -21.30
CA THR A 157 -15.59 -19.71 -20.72
C THR A 157 -16.33 -19.56 -19.40
N TYR A 158 -15.90 -18.59 -18.59
CA TYR A 158 -16.55 -18.19 -17.35
C TYR A 158 -16.52 -16.66 -17.21
N TYR A 159 -17.70 -16.02 -17.22
CA TYR A 159 -17.82 -14.56 -17.38
C TYR A 159 -17.13 -14.03 -18.65
N GLY A 160 -17.26 -14.78 -19.75
CA GLY A 160 -16.67 -14.49 -21.06
C GLY A 160 -15.15 -14.68 -21.14
N LEU A 161 -14.50 -15.09 -20.05
CA LEU A 161 -13.06 -15.31 -20.01
C LEU A 161 -12.73 -16.78 -20.19
N ASP A 162 -11.66 -17.06 -20.93
CA ASP A 162 -11.21 -18.42 -21.19
C ASP A 162 -10.83 -19.15 -19.89
N VAL A 163 -11.44 -20.31 -19.70
CA VAL A 163 -11.24 -21.13 -18.52
C VAL A 163 -9.84 -21.76 -18.51
N GLY A 164 -9.33 -22.11 -19.70
CA GLY A 164 -8.09 -22.83 -19.92
C GLY A 164 -8.25 -24.35 -19.82
N GLU A 165 -7.22 -25.08 -20.26
CA GLU A 165 -7.23 -26.55 -20.35
C GLU A 165 -7.13 -27.28 -19.00
N SER A 166 -6.66 -26.60 -17.94
CA SER A 166 -6.40 -27.20 -16.62
C SER A 166 -7.24 -26.52 -15.53
N VAL A 167 -8.47 -26.98 -15.34
CA VAL A 167 -9.21 -26.70 -14.10
C VAL A 167 -9.29 -27.98 -13.30
N ASP A 168 -8.62 -28.01 -12.16
CA ASP A 168 -8.76 -29.05 -11.15
C ASP A 168 -10.13 -28.90 -10.44
N CYS A 169 -11.22 -29.14 -11.17
CA CYS A 169 -12.56 -29.18 -10.62
C CYS A 169 -13.39 -30.31 -11.23
N GLU A 170 -14.46 -30.68 -10.53
CA GLU A 170 -15.48 -31.58 -11.06
C GLU A 170 -16.05 -31.04 -12.39
N SER A 171 -16.49 -31.95 -13.28
CA SER A 171 -17.07 -31.59 -14.56
C SER A 171 -18.53 -32.07 -14.66
N PRO A 172 -19.54 -31.18 -14.68
CA PRO A 172 -19.44 -29.72 -14.54
C PRO A 172 -19.24 -29.27 -13.07
N PRO A 173 -18.53 -28.15 -12.82
CA PRO A 173 -18.28 -27.69 -11.46
C PRO A 173 -19.55 -27.10 -10.85
N THR A 174 -19.88 -27.52 -9.63
CA THR A 174 -21.05 -27.00 -8.89
C THR A 174 -20.70 -25.81 -7.99
N SER A 175 -19.41 -25.57 -7.76
CA SER A 175 -18.85 -24.44 -7.01
C SER A 175 -17.58 -23.91 -7.69
N GLU A 176 -17.25 -22.65 -7.42
CA GLU A 176 -16.03 -22.05 -7.94
C GLU A 176 -14.79 -22.67 -7.30
N CYS A 177 -13.90 -23.24 -8.11
CA CYS A 177 -12.51 -23.43 -7.75
C CYS A 177 -11.74 -22.10 -7.81
N LEU A 178 -10.48 -22.08 -7.38
CA LEU A 178 -9.65 -20.87 -7.37
C LEU A 178 -9.53 -20.20 -8.76
N ARG A 179 -9.44 -20.99 -9.84
CA ARG A 179 -9.37 -20.47 -11.21
C ARG A 179 -10.65 -19.76 -11.62
N LEU A 180 -11.81 -20.40 -11.46
CA LEU A 180 -13.11 -19.80 -11.79
C LEU A 180 -13.41 -18.56 -10.93
N TYR A 181 -13.05 -18.64 -9.65
CA TYR A 181 -13.15 -17.50 -8.75
C TYR A 181 -12.26 -16.32 -9.19
N TYR A 182 -11.01 -16.58 -9.59
CA TYR A 182 -10.12 -15.57 -10.18
C TYR A 182 -10.73 -14.94 -11.42
N LEU A 183 -11.29 -15.73 -12.35
CA LEU A 183 -11.90 -15.21 -13.58
C LEU A 183 -13.08 -14.28 -13.27
N ARG A 184 -13.95 -14.63 -12.31
CA ARG A 184 -15.02 -13.73 -11.88
C ARG A 184 -14.48 -12.46 -11.22
N CYS A 185 -13.43 -12.57 -10.41
CA CYS A 185 -12.77 -11.39 -9.83
C CYS A 185 -12.23 -10.47 -10.93
N LEU A 186 -11.55 -11.05 -11.94
CA LEU A 186 -11.01 -10.32 -13.08
C LEU A 186 -12.10 -9.62 -13.88
N HIS A 187 -13.15 -10.36 -14.28
CA HIS A 187 -14.30 -9.77 -14.96
C HIS A 187 -14.89 -8.60 -14.17
N THR A 188 -15.04 -8.75 -12.85
CA THR A 188 -15.59 -7.71 -11.98
C THR A 188 -14.75 -6.43 -12.01
N VAL A 189 -13.42 -6.53 -11.87
CA VAL A 189 -12.54 -5.36 -11.85
C VAL A 189 -12.40 -4.70 -13.22
N LEU A 190 -12.45 -5.47 -14.31
CA LEU A 190 -12.38 -4.94 -15.67
C LEU A 190 -13.67 -4.20 -16.05
N THR A 191 -14.82 -4.79 -15.78
CA THR A 191 -16.13 -4.19 -16.12
C THR A 191 -16.53 -3.03 -15.22
N GLN A 192 -15.94 -2.93 -14.03
CA GLN A 192 -16.25 -1.89 -13.04
C GLN A 192 -15.00 -1.09 -12.62
N SER A 193 -14.07 -0.86 -13.56
CA SER A 193 -12.75 -0.28 -13.31
C SER A 193 -12.77 0.95 -12.39
N ASP A 194 -13.69 1.89 -12.58
CA ASP A 194 -13.75 3.13 -11.78
C ASP A 194 -14.17 2.92 -10.31
N LYS A 195 -14.75 1.76 -9.97
CA LYS A 195 -15.00 1.37 -8.57
C LYS A 195 -13.75 0.83 -7.87
N TYR A 196 -12.74 0.44 -8.63
CA TYR A 196 -11.56 -0.27 -8.15
C TYR A 196 -10.26 0.50 -8.28
N TYR A 197 -10.17 1.45 -9.20
CA TYR A 197 -8.97 2.25 -9.41
C TYR A 197 -9.32 3.73 -9.48
N CYS A 198 -8.64 4.53 -8.67
CA CYS A 198 -8.79 5.98 -8.69
C CYS A 198 -7.44 6.64 -8.43
N ARG A 199 -7.15 7.72 -9.15
CA ARG A 199 -5.99 8.56 -8.89
C ARG A 199 -6.44 9.93 -8.42
N VAL A 200 -5.94 10.33 -7.25
CA VAL A 200 -6.13 11.69 -6.72
C VAL A 200 -4.81 12.42 -6.85
N GLY A 201 -4.74 13.35 -7.80
CA GLY A 201 -3.54 14.12 -8.11
C GLY A 201 -3.64 15.60 -7.72
N ASN A 202 -2.75 16.42 -8.27
CA ASN A 202 -2.67 17.86 -8.00
C ASN A 202 -2.43 18.20 -6.52
N ILE A 203 -1.67 17.36 -5.82
CA ILE A 203 -1.28 17.62 -4.44
C ILE A 203 0.10 18.28 -4.45
N TYR A 204 0.11 19.58 -4.17
CA TYR A 204 1.30 20.42 -4.15
C TYR A 204 1.64 20.84 -2.71
N ARG A 205 2.87 21.29 -2.49
CA ARG A 205 3.29 21.97 -1.26
C ARG A 205 3.98 23.28 -1.59
N THR A 206 3.53 24.36 -0.98
CA THR A 206 4.17 25.67 -1.08
C THR A 206 5.39 25.73 -0.16
N GLY A 207 6.32 26.66 -0.40
CA GLY A 207 7.47 26.86 0.49
C GLY A 207 7.06 27.10 1.95
N THR A 208 5.96 27.83 2.20
CA THR A 208 5.40 28.03 3.55
C THR A 208 4.99 26.71 4.19
N GLN A 209 4.28 25.83 3.46
CA GLN A 209 3.87 24.54 4.00
C GLN A 209 5.06 23.62 4.28
N LEU A 210 6.15 23.73 3.50
CA LEU A 210 7.38 22.99 3.77
C LEU A 210 8.05 23.46 5.05
N LEU A 211 8.09 24.78 5.29
CA LEU A 211 8.61 25.35 6.54
C LEU A 211 7.75 24.92 7.74
N GLU A 212 6.42 25.02 7.64
CA GLU A 212 5.50 24.54 8.69
C GLU A 212 5.70 23.05 8.99
N THR A 213 5.91 22.24 7.94
CA THR A 213 6.20 20.81 8.11
C THR A 213 7.53 20.58 8.85
N TYR A 214 8.53 21.41 8.59
CA TYR A 214 9.82 21.33 9.25
C TYR A 214 9.71 21.72 10.72
N ASP A 215 9.04 22.85 11.02
CA ASP A 215 8.77 23.30 12.39
C ASP A 215 7.99 22.25 13.19
N GLU A 216 6.96 21.63 12.58
CA GLU A 216 6.24 20.51 13.21
C GLU A 216 7.16 19.33 13.57
N LEU A 217 8.11 18.98 12.70
CA LEU A 217 9.05 17.90 12.98
C LEU A 217 10.00 18.27 14.13
N GLU A 218 10.49 19.51 14.17
CA GLU A 218 11.29 20.02 15.27
C GLU A 218 10.54 19.96 16.61
N ASP A 219 9.30 20.45 16.63
CA ASP A 219 8.47 20.43 17.84
C ASP A 219 8.23 19.00 18.31
N ILE A 220 7.94 18.07 17.40
CA ILE A 220 7.72 16.66 17.73
C ILE A 220 8.97 16.03 18.37
N VAL A 221 10.17 16.28 17.83
CA VAL A 221 11.39 15.67 18.41
C VAL A 221 11.76 16.29 19.75
N LYS A 222 11.59 17.60 19.92
CA LYS A 222 11.81 18.29 21.22
C LYS A 222 10.85 17.75 22.28
N ASP A 223 9.59 17.54 21.93
CA ASP A 223 8.58 16.93 22.81
C ASP A 223 8.94 15.48 23.18
N ILE A 224 9.47 14.70 22.23
CA ILE A 224 9.94 13.33 22.48
C ILE A 224 11.11 13.34 23.45
N ASP A 225 12.08 14.22 23.24
CA ASP A 225 13.27 14.33 24.10
C ASP A 225 12.87 14.77 25.52
N GLU A 226 11.97 15.75 25.66
CA GLU A 226 11.45 16.16 26.96
C GLU A 226 10.71 15.01 27.67
N ALA A 227 9.84 14.29 26.95
CA ALA A 227 9.13 13.14 27.51
C ALA A 227 10.09 12.02 27.95
N THR A 228 11.18 11.83 27.20
CA THR A 228 12.23 10.85 27.49
C THR A 228 13.03 11.26 28.72
N ALA A 229 13.54 12.49 28.76
CA ALA A 229 14.34 13.01 29.87
C ALA A 229 13.59 13.00 31.21
N ASN A 230 12.26 13.17 31.17
CA ASN A 230 11.42 13.17 32.36
C ASN A 230 10.72 11.83 32.64
N GLU A 231 10.87 10.83 31.77
CA GLU A 231 10.14 9.56 31.82
C GLU A 231 8.60 9.71 31.89
N ARG A 232 8.05 10.73 31.22
CA ARG A 232 6.62 11.09 31.30
C ARG A 232 5.85 10.68 30.06
N TRP A 233 5.13 9.57 30.19
CA TRP A 233 4.36 8.95 29.09
C TRP A 233 2.87 8.91 29.40
N TYR A 234 2.17 10.04 29.32
CA TYR A 234 0.74 10.08 29.59
C TYR A 234 -0.07 9.32 28.53
N GLN A 235 -1.28 8.91 28.91
CA GLN A 235 -2.22 8.23 28.04
C GLN A 235 -3.11 9.24 27.31
N ASN A 236 -3.41 8.98 26.04
CA ASN A 236 -4.50 9.65 25.33
C ASN A 236 -5.68 8.68 25.21
N THR A 237 -6.56 8.68 26.21
CA THR A 237 -7.66 7.71 26.31
C THR A 237 -8.71 7.86 25.20
N ASN A 238 -8.82 9.04 24.60
CA ASN A 238 -9.70 9.28 23.45
C ASN A 238 -9.27 8.49 22.20
N MET A 239 -7.99 8.11 22.12
CA MET A 239 -7.43 7.35 20.99
C MET A 239 -7.33 5.84 21.28
N CYS A 240 -7.84 5.36 22.41
CA CYS A 240 -7.78 3.94 22.76
C CYS A 240 -8.56 3.03 21.81
N ASN A 241 -9.56 3.54 21.09
CA ASN A 241 -10.40 2.78 20.16
C ASN A 241 -10.38 3.33 18.72
N SER A 242 -9.28 4.00 18.34
CA SER A 242 -9.14 4.55 16.99
C SER A 242 -9.34 3.49 15.92
N TYR A 243 -9.94 3.89 14.80
CA TYR A 243 -10.26 3.00 13.67
C TYR A 243 -11.16 1.81 14.04
N ASN A 244 -12.06 2.00 15.02
CA ASN A 244 -12.97 0.97 15.54
C ASN A 244 -12.25 -0.28 16.05
N SER A 245 -11.01 -0.13 16.52
CA SER A 245 -10.19 -1.21 17.04
C SER A 245 -9.50 -0.78 18.34
N PRO A 246 -9.45 -1.63 19.38
CA PRO A 246 -8.69 -1.33 20.58
C PRO A 246 -7.20 -1.15 20.27
N CYS A 247 -6.57 -0.18 20.94
CA CYS A 247 -5.13 0.01 20.90
C CYS A 247 -4.44 -1.32 21.26
N GLU A 248 -3.40 -1.66 20.50
CA GLU A 248 -2.70 -2.93 20.66
C GLU A 248 -2.05 -3.12 22.05
N TYR A 249 -1.76 -2.03 22.76
CA TYR A 249 -1.19 -2.03 24.12
C TYR A 249 -2.24 -1.82 25.22
N ILE A 250 -3.54 -1.87 24.90
CA ILE A 250 -4.61 -1.57 25.86
C ILE A 250 -4.57 -2.47 27.10
N SER A 251 -4.14 -3.74 26.97
CA SER A 251 -4.03 -4.65 28.10
C SER A 251 -2.92 -4.28 29.08
N LEU A 252 -1.81 -3.69 28.61
CA LEU A 252 -0.78 -3.13 29.48
C LEU A 252 -1.31 -1.89 30.21
N CYS A 253 -1.94 -0.97 29.47
CA CYS A 253 -2.53 0.24 30.07
C CYS A 253 -3.60 -0.06 31.13
N ARG A 254 -4.36 -1.15 30.96
CA ARG A 254 -5.39 -1.62 31.91
C ARG A 254 -4.84 -2.43 33.08
N GLY A 255 -3.56 -2.80 33.05
CA GLY A 255 -2.96 -3.70 34.05
C GLY A 255 -3.50 -5.13 33.99
N THR A 256 -4.04 -5.57 32.84
CA THR A 256 -4.52 -6.95 32.64
C THR A 256 -3.48 -7.82 31.94
N SER A 257 -2.26 -7.33 31.81
CA SER A 257 -1.13 -7.98 31.15
C SER A 257 0.18 -7.33 31.63
N SER A 258 1.25 -8.10 31.66
CA SER A 258 2.63 -7.65 31.87
C SER A 258 3.41 -7.67 30.56
N GLU A 259 4.48 -6.89 30.45
CA GLU A 259 5.41 -6.89 29.30
C GLU A 259 6.12 -8.24 29.13
N GLU A 260 6.17 -9.03 30.20
CA GLU A 260 6.77 -10.37 30.25
C GLU A 260 5.84 -11.49 29.73
N ASP A 261 4.55 -11.19 29.48
CA ASP A 261 3.61 -12.19 29.00
C ASP A 261 3.97 -12.65 27.56
N ASP A 262 3.76 -13.94 27.25
CA ASP A 262 4.04 -14.55 25.93
C ASP A 262 3.36 -13.87 24.72
N ARG A 263 2.33 -13.06 25.00
CA ARG A 263 1.63 -12.24 23.99
C ARG A 263 2.44 -11.03 23.52
N TRP A 264 3.61 -10.76 24.10
CA TRP A 264 4.51 -9.70 23.69
C TRP A 264 5.80 -10.30 23.15
N ARG A 265 6.42 -9.58 22.22
CA ARG A 265 7.74 -9.91 21.71
C ARG A 265 8.53 -8.63 21.49
N HIS A 266 9.85 -8.79 21.44
CA HIS A 266 10.73 -7.69 21.07
C HIS A 266 10.47 -7.26 19.62
N ARG A 267 10.33 -5.95 19.43
CA ARG A 267 10.09 -5.32 18.15
C ARG A 267 11.39 -5.28 17.36
N LYS A 268 11.42 -5.96 16.22
CA LYS A 268 12.58 -5.95 15.30
C LYS A 268 12.86 -4.59 14.67
N GLY A 269 11.82 -3.77 14.50
CA GLY A 269 11.90 -2.51 13.78
C GLY A 269 12.06 -2.69 12.26
N GLY A 270 12.24 -1.56 11.57
CA GLY A 270 12.63 -1.48 10.17
C GLY A 270 13.65 -0.36 9.97
N ASP A 271 14.08 -0.16 8.72
CA ASP A 271 15.21 0.72 8.38
C ASP A 271 15.02 2.18 8.85
N THR A 272 13.77 2.66 8.90
CA THR A 272 13.43 4.03 9.33
C THR A 272 13.05 4.11 10.82
N SER A 273 13.50 3.15 11.65
CA SER A 273 13.11 3.05 13.06
C SER A 273 14.26 3.16 14.06
N GLY A 274 15.40 3.70 13.63
CA GLY A 274 16.51 4.04 14.52
C GLY A 274 16.08 4.92 15.70
N GLN A 275 16.87 4.90 16.78
CA GLN A 275 16.58 5.62 18.02
C GLN A 275 16.33 7.12 17.75
N PHE A 276 17.23 7.78 17.04
CA PHE A 276 17.13 9.18 16.63
C PHE A 276 16.67 9.37 15.18
N THR A 277 15.94 8.39 14.65
CA THR A 277 15.31 8.47 13.33
C THR A 277 13.82 8.69 13.54
N LEU A 278 13.28 9.82 13.07
CA LEU A 278 11.86 10.12 13.08
C LEU A 278 11.24 9.77 11.72
N SER A 279 10.44 8.71 11.68
CA SER A 279 9.62 8.37 10.52
C SER A 279 8.19 8.87 10.67
N HIS A 280 7.44 8.91 9.56
CA HIS A 280 6.04 9.36 9.60
C HIS A 280 5.21 8.58 10.64
N SER A 281 5.37 7.25 10.69
CA SER A 281 4.67 6.39 11.64
C SER A 281 5.14 6.55 13.09
N LYS A 282 6.41 6.90 13.32
CA LYS A 282 6.96 7.18 14.66
C LYS A 282 6.44 8.51 15.21
N ALA A 283 6.49 9.56 14.40
CA ALA A 283 5.88 10.86 14.71
C ALA A 283 4.37 10.71 14.99
N GLY A 284 3.64 10.03 14.09
CA GLY A 284 2.21 9.77 14.27
C GLY A 284 1.90 9.00 15.54
N CYS A 285 2.74 8.03 15.93
CA CYS A 285 2.56 7.28 17.17
C CYS A 285 2.70 8.18 18.42
N PHE A 286 3.70 9.05 18.46
CA PHE A 286 3.92 9.98 19.56
C PHE A 286 2.74 10.95 19.70
N MET A 287 2.36 11.62 18.60
CA MET A 287 1.23 12.56 18.56
C MET A 287 -0.10 11.89 18.92
N THR A 288 -0.28 10.61 18.57
CA THR A 288 -1.49 9.86 18.92
C THR A 288 -1.56 9.60 20.43
N CYS A 289 -0.49 9.06 21.02
CA CYS A 289 -0.45 8.70 22.44
C CYS A 289 0.99 8.46 22.90
N ARG A 290 1.49 9.29 23.83
CA ARG A 290 2.86 9.15 24.39
C ARG A 290 3.06 7.79 25.07
N ARG A 291 2.05 7.25 25.77
CA ARG A 291 2.11 5.88 26.33
C ARG A 291 2.25 4.79 25.27
N LYS A 292 1.59 4.94 24.12
CA LYS A 292 1.76 4.00 23.00
C LYS A 292 3.17 4.08 22.43
N TYR A 293 3.70 5.29 22.27
CA TYR A 293 5.07 5.52 21.85
C TYR A 293 6.09 4.86 22.79
N TYR A 294 5.89 5.01 24.11
CA TYR A 294 6.71 4.38 25.13
C TYR A 294 6.83 2.87 24.91
N TYR A 295 5.72 2.14 24.88
CA TYR A 295 5.77 0.69 24.68
C TYR A 295 6.43 0.31 23.35
N ARG A 296 6.10 1.03 22.27
CA ARG A 296 6.55 0.67 20.92
C ARG A 296 8.01 1.00 20.62
N TYR A 297 8.48 2.17 21.05
CA TYR A 297 9.78 2.71 20.63
C TYR A 297 10.78 2.84 21.77
N VAL A 298 10.33 2.97 23.02
CA VAL A 298 11.22 3.01 24.20
C VAL A 298 11.44 1.60 24.73
N GLN A 299 10.37 0.87 25.07
CA GLN A 299 10.45 -0.54 25.50
C GLN A 299 10.67 -1.51 24.34
N GLN A 300 10.46 -1.04 23.09
CA GLN A 300 10.62 -1.85 21.89
C GLN A 300 9.85 -3.17 21.95
N ILE A 301 8.59 -3.13 22.40
CA ILE A 301 7.70 -4.29 22.43
C ILE A 301 6.54 -4.14 21.43
N GLU A 302 6.09 -5.26 20.91
CA GLU A 302 4.90 -5.36 20.06
C GLU A 302 4.10 -6.64 20.37
N PRO A 303 2.80 -6.67 20.07
CA PRO A 303 2.01 -7.88 20.25
C PRO A 303 2.57 -9.04 19.41
N ASN A 304 2.77 -10.18 20.05
CA ASN A 304 3.06 -11.45 19.40
C ASN A 304 1.77 -12.04 18.82
N ARG A 305 1.42 -11.58 17.62
CA ARG A 305 0.29 -12.08 16.84
C ARG A 305 0.64 -12.09 15.37
N GLU A 306 -0.05 -12.94 14.62
CA GLU A 306 -0.01 -12.91 13.16
C GLU A 306 -0.55 -11.57 12.64
N LYS A 307 -0.01 -11.15 11.49
CA LYS A 307 -0.53 -9.97 10.79
C LYS A 307 -1.98 -10.27 10.37
N SER A 308 -2.84 -9.26 10.43
CA SER A 308 -4.20 -9.43 9.89
C SER A 308 -4.16 -9.65 8.38
N ASP A 309 -5.12 -10.39 7.84
CA ASP A 309 -5.25 -10.64 6.39
C ASP A 309 -5.19 -9.35 5.58
N ALA A 310 -5.76 -8.27 6.10
CA ALA A 310 -5.72 -6.96 5.47
C ALA A 310 -4.28 -6.40 5.34
N LEU A 311 -3.43 -6.61 6.33
CA LEU A 311 -2.02 -6.20 6.31
C LEU A 311 -1.18 -7.14 5.44
N VAL A 312 -1.43 -8.45 5.47
CA VAL A 312 -0.77 -9.44 4.61
C VAL A 312 -1.06 -9.12 3.15
N PHE A 313 -2.35 -8.95 2.79
CA PHE A 313 -2.77 -8.52 1.45
C PHE A 313 -2.13 -7.20 1.05
N GLY A 314 -2.18 -6.19 1.93
CA GLY A 314 -1.63 -4.87 1.63
C GLY A 314 -0.14 -4.96 1.31
N SER A 315 0.63 -5.67 2.14
CA SER A 315 2.08 -5.83 1.95
C SER A 315 2.39 -6.55 0.63
N ALA A 316 1.75 -7.70 0.38
CA ALA A 316 1.98 -8.47 -0.85
C ALA A 316 1.61 -7.68 -2.12
N PHE A 317 0.54 -6.88 -2.08
CA PHE A 317 0.12 -6.07 -3.21
C PHE A 317 1.07 -4.89 -3.46
N HIS A 318 1.56 -4.23 -2.40
CA HIS A 318 2.58 -3.19 -2.53
C HIS A 318 3.89 -3.74 -3.10
N GLU A 319 4.35 -4.91 -2.65
CA GLU A 319 5.53 -5.57 -3.22
C GLU A 319 5.35 -5.93 -4.70
N ALA A 320 4.13 -6.29 -5.12
CA ALA A 320 3.82 -6.55 -6.53
C ALA A 320 3.85 -5.26 -7.38
N LEU A 321 3.34 -4.15 -6.84
CA LEU A 321 3.41 -2.83 -7.46
C LEU A 321 4.86 -2.32 -7.54
N GLU A 322 5.67 -2.58 -6.52
CA GLU A 322 7.10 -2.29 -6.54
C GLU A 322 7.79 -2.97 -7.74
N GLU A 323 7.56 -4.28 -7.92
CA GLU A 323 8.11 -5.00 -9.08
C GLU A 323 7.54 -4.51 -10.42
N TYR A 324 6.27 -4.09 -10.43
CA TYR A 324 5.65 -3.47 -11.61
C TYR A 324 6.41 -2.22 -12.04
N TRP A 325 6.64 -1.30 -11.10
CA TRP A 325 7.26 -0.01 -11.39
C TRP A 325 8.76 -0.12 -11.61
N LYS A 326 9.45 -1.06 -10.96
CA LYS A 326 10.86 -1.34 -11.24
C LYS A 326 11.07 -1.72 -12.70
N ALA A 327 10.18 -2.54 -13.26
CA ALA A 327 10.20 -2.94 -14.66
C ALA A 327 9.97 -1.77 -15.65
N ARG A 328 9.52 -0.62 -15.14
CA ARG A 328 9.26 0.61 -15.91
C ARG A 328 10.31 1.68 -15.64
N LYS A 329 11.42 1.34 -14.99
CA LYS A 329 12.48 2.28 -14.63
C LYS A 329 13.32 2.66 -15.84
N ILE A 330 13.68 3.95 -15.93
CA ILE A 330 14.59 4.47 -16.96
C ILE A 330 15.94 3.73 -16.89
N GLY A 331 16.46 3.30 -18.04
CA GLY A 331 17.76 2.63 -18.14
C GLY A 331 17.72 1.09 -18.18
N GLU A 332 16.64 0.42 -17.76
CA GLU A 332 16.50 -1.04 -18.02
C GLU A 332 16.11 -1.34 -19.48
N ASN A 333 15.50 -0.36 -20.18
CA ASN A 333 15.10 -0.46 -21.59
C ASN A 333 16.04 0.28 -22.56
N ASP A 334 16.93 1.18 -22.09
CA ASP A 334 17.76 2.04 -22.93
C ASP A 334 19.17 1.48 -23.24
N ASP A 335 19.61 0.43 -22.57
CA ASP A 335 20.82 -0.32 -22.95
C ASP A 335 20.67 -1.07 -24.31
N ARG A 336 19.51 -0.95 -24.96
CA ARG A 336 19.19 -1.62 -26.23
C ARG A 336 19.16 -0.71 -27.45
N SER A 337 19.20 0.61 -27.29
CA SER A 337 19.19 1.54 -28.44
C SER A 337 20.59 2.02 -28.86
N ASN A 338 21.63 1.79 -28.03
CA ASN A 338 23.00 2.25 -28.31
C ASN A 338 23.98 1.17 -28.82
N ASN A 339 23.53 -0.06 -29.07
CA ASN A 339 24.40 -1.14 -29.57
C ASN A 339 24.14 -1.59 -31.03
N GLU A 340 23.31 -0.86 -31.80
CA GLU A 340 23.05 -1.16 -33.22
C GLU A 340 23.65 -0.12 -34.21
N VAL A 341 24.58 0.74 -33.78
CA VAL A 341 25.30 1.67 -34.69
C VAL A 341 26.83 1.51 -34.64
N ALA A 342 27.32 0.36 -34.18
CA ALA A 342 28.73 -0.01 -34.29
C ALA A 342 28.86 -1.47 -34.74
N GLY A 343 28.60 -1.69 -36.03
CA GLY A 343 28.80 -2.96 -36.73
C GLY A 343 28.96 -2.72 -38.22
#